data_AF-M6ED29-F1
#
_entry.id   AF-M6ED29-F1
#
_cell.length_a   1.000
_cell.length_b   1.000
_cell.length_c   1.000
_cell.angle_alpha   90.00
_cell.angle_beta   90.00
_cell.angle_gamma   90.00
#
_symmetry.space_group_name_H-M   'P 1'
#
loop_
_entity.id
_entity.type
_entity.pdbx_description
1 polymer ?
#
loop_
_entity_poly.entity_id
_entity_poly.type
_entity_poly.pdbx_seq_one_letter_code
_entity_poly.pdbx_strand_id
1 'polypeptide(L)'
;MLYSQDKSNLLSYGENYYQPHYQPILEVTNCNIIGYEVLGRFYFPEKNEYRSLGYQFHNPELDTIRLIQIDRLIREKAIRHLKDSGIKTKLFLNMMPNFLSMIHTGDVLDLKRLHVLNLMEKYDISPSEVVLEITEDKFDGNIEKLLSIVNVFKDYGFKIAVDDLRCRILQFGKNRLYSSGHNKGRYQDHAGKFKPKVLQKCTECNC
;
A
#
# COMPACT_ATOMS: atom_id res chain seq x y z
N MET A 1 3.70 -30.97 -19.43
CA MET A 1 4.54 -30.06 -20.24
C MET A 1 3.66 -29.20 -21.13
N LEU A 2 3.17 -28.04 -20.66
CA LEU A 2 2.68 -26.91 -21.47
C LEU A 2 2.63 -25.65 -20.57
N TYR A 3 3.73 -25.32 -19.89
CA TYR A 3 3.79 -24.20 -18.93
C TYR A 3 4.88 -23.17 -19.25
N SER A 4 5.47 -23.22 -20.45
CA SER A 4 6.83 -22.71 -20.65
C SER A 4 7.08 -21.79 -21.85
N GLN A 5 6.08 -21.31 -22.63
CA GLN A 5 6.43 -20.55 -23.86
C GLN A 5 5.69 -19.24 -24.17
N ASP A 6 4.83 -18.70 -23.29
CA ASP A 6 4.23 -17.35 -23.52
C ASP A 6 4.22 -16.45 -22.27
N LYS A 7 5.33 -16.45 -21.52
CA LYS A 7 5.66 -15.35 -20.59
C LYS A 7 6.57 -14.35 -21.30
N SER A 8 6.17 -13.89 -22.49
CA SER A 8 6.74 -12.69 -23.08
C SER A 8 6.77 -11.62 -22.00
N ASN A 9 7.97 -11.07 -21.75
CA ASN A 9 8.32 -10.28 -20.58
C ASN A 9 7.19 -9.32 -20.18
N LEU A 10 6.38 -9.65 -19.16
CA LEU A 10 5.20 -8.86 -18.78
C LEU A 10 5.55 -7.41 -18.46
N LEU A 11 6.82 -7.12 -18.19
CA LEU A 11 7.33 -5.79 -17.90
C LEU A 11 7.62 -4.96 -19.16
N SER A 12 7.70 -5.56 -20.35
CA SER A 12 8.02 -4.84 -21.60
C SER A 12 6.83 -4.11 -22.21
N TYR A 13 5.61 -4.42 -21.79
CA TYR A 13 4.39 -3.82 -22.33
C TYR A 13 4.26 -2.35 -21.93
N GLY A 14 3.49 -1.61 -22.74
CA GLY A 14 3.16 -0.21 -22.51
C GLY A 14 2.22 0.00 -21.31
N GLU A 15 2.07 1.26 -20.91
CA GLU A 15 1.38 1.66 -19.68
C GLU A 15 -0.10 1.25 -19.61
N ASN A 16 -0.76 1.09 -20.75
CA ASN A 16 -2.18 0.73 -20.83
C ASN A 16 -2.49 -0.69 -20.32
N TYR A 17 -1.48 -1.55 -20.27
CA TYR A 17 -1.61 -2.95 -19.83
C TYR A 17 -1.60 -3.11 -18.30
N TYR A 18 -1.13 -2.10 -17.55
CA TYR A 18 -1.06 -2.17 -16.10
C TYR A 18 -2.20 -1.35 -15.49
N GLN A 19 -3.02 -1.97 -14.65
CA GLN A 19 -4.22 -1.34 -14.09
C GLN A 19 -4.28 -1.53 -12.57
N PRO A 20 -4.75 -0.52 -11.81
CA PRO A 20 -5.10 -0.70 -10.42
C PRO A 20 -6.40 -1.50 -10.29
N HIS A 21 -6.40 -2.50 -9.43
CA HIS A 21 -7.60 -3.13 -8.90
C HIS A 21 -7.74 -2.79 -7.42
N TYR A 22 -8.97 -2.85 -6.92
CA TYR A 22 -9.32 -2.37 -5.58
C TYR A 22 -9.91 -3.52 -4.77
N GLN A 23 -9.25 -3.90 -3.68
CA GLN A 23 -9.76 -4.91 -2.75
C GLN A 23 -10.37 -4.23 -1.52
N PRO A 24 -11.65 -4.48 -1.19
CA PRO A 24 -12.28 -3.86 -0.03
C PRO A 24 -11.61 -4.27 1.27
N ILE A 25 -11.43 -3.29 2.16
CA ILE A 25 -11.02 -3.50 3.55
C ILE A 25 -12.22 -3.23 4.45
N LEU A 26 -12.59 -4.23 5.24
CA LEU A 26 -13.74 -4.18 6.14
C LEU A 26 -13.32 -3.91 7.58
N GLU A 27 -14.12 -3.13 8.30
CA GLU A 27 -14.10 -3.08 9.75
C GLU A 27 -14.81 -4.32 10.32
N VAL A 28 -14.10 -5.14 11.10
CA VAL A 28 -14.63 -6.43 11.59
C VAL A 28 -15.86 -6.28 12.48
N THR A 29 -16.00 -5.16 13.20
CA THR A 29 -17.08 -4.99 14.17
C THR A 29 -18.44 -4.73 13.55
N ASN A 30 -18.50 -4.23 12.32
CA ASN A 30 -19.75 -3.85 11.65
C ASN A 30 -19.77 -4.16 10.14
N CYS A 31 -18.73 -4.81 9.61
CA CYS A 31 -18.55 -5.13 8.19
C CYS A 31 -18.61 -3.93 7.24
N ASN A 32 -18.38 -2.71 7.74
CA ASN A 32 -18.34 -1.52 6.89
C ASN A 32 -17.04 -1.48 6.09
N ILE A 33 -17.13 -1.09 4.81
CA ILE A 33 -15.95 -0.80 4.00
C ILE A 33 -15.32 0.50 4.53
N ILE A 34 -14.07 0.41 4.95
CA ILE A 34 -13.31 1.55 5.49
C ILE A 34 -12.30 2.14 4.50
N GLY A 35 -12.10 1.45 3.38
CA GLY A 35 -11.17 1.80 2.30
C GLY A 35 -10.92 0.62 1.36
N TYR A 36 -10.03 0.84 0.41
CA TYR A 36 -9.66 -0.14 -0.61
C TYR A 36 -8.15 -0.26 -0.73
N GLU A 37 -7.64 -1.49 -0.74
CA GLU A 37 -6.26 -1.78 -1.10
C GLU A 37 -6.07 -1.73 -2.61
N VAL A 38 -5.05 -0.99 -3.04
CA VAL A 38 -4.67 -0.89 -4.44
C VAL A 38 -3.71 -2.02 -4.79
N LEU A 39 -4.11 -2.85 -5.75
CA LEU A 39 -3.35 -3.98 -6.23
C LEU A 39 -3.07 -3.86 -7.72
N GLY A 40 -1.81 -4.11 -8.11
CA GLY A 40 -1.43 -4.11 -9.51
C GLY A 40 -1.96 -5.32 -10.27
N ARG A 41 -2.53 -5.08 -11.45
CA ARG A 41 -2.91 -6.12 -12.42
C ARG A 41 -2.32 -5.84 -13.78
N PHE A 42 -1.98 -6.91 -14.49
CA PHE A 42 -1.70 -6.89 -15.92
C PHE A 42 -2.95 -7.34 -16.67
N TYR A 43 -3.38 -6.56 -17.66
CA TYR A 43 -4.45 -6.91 -18.59
C TYR A 43 -3.89 -7.68 -19.78
N PHE A 44 -4.39 -8.88 -20.01
CA PHE A 44 -4.07 -9.72 -21.17
C PHE A 44 -5.20 -9.57 -22.21
N PRO A 45 -5.01 -8.77 -23.28
CA PRO A 45 -6.10 -8.49 -24.21
C PRO A 45 -6.59 -9.74 -24.96
N GLU A 46 -5.67 -10.64 -25.31
CA GLU A 46 -5.96 -11.88 -26.04
C GLU A 46 -6.96 -12.79 -25.33
N LYS A 47 -6.95 -12.74 -23.99
CA LYS A 47 -7.81 -13.56 -23.11
C LYS A 47 -8.86 -12.72 -22.39
N ASN A 48 -8.88 -11.41 -22.62
CA ASN A 48 -9.67 -10.43 -21.90
C ASN A 48 -9.65 -10.66 -20.37
N GLU A 49 -8.46 -10.90 -19.82
CA GLU A 49 -8.30 -11.27 -18.40
C GLU A 49 -7.31 -10.36 -17.69
N TYR A 50 -7.46 -10.24 -16.37
CA TYR A 50 -6.53 -9.53 -15.50
C TYR A 50 -5.79 -10.53 -14.62
N ARG A 51 -4.45 -10.45 -14.57
CA ARG A 51 -3.65 -11.26 -13.65
C ARG A 51 -2.90 -10.42 -12.64
N SER A 52 -2.73 -10.96 -11.44
CA SER A 52 -1.95 -10.35 -10.37
C SER A 52 -0.51 -10.07 -10.79
N LEU A 53 -0.03 -8.86 -10.50
CA LEU A 53 1.39 -8.50 -10.56
C LEU A 53 2.16 -8.90 -9.29
N GLY A 54 1.47 -9.51 -8.30
CA GLY A 54 2.07 -9.83 -7.00
C GLY A 54 3.31 -10.71 -7.10
N TYR A 55 3.32 -11.70 -8.01
CA TYR A 55 4.51 -12.53 -8.24
C TYR A 55 5.70 -11.69 -8.73
N GLN A 56 5.46 -10.77 -9.67
CA GLN A 56 6.52 -9.94 -10.26
C GLN A 56 7.14 -9.01 -9.22
N PHE A 57 6.33 -8.39 -8.37
CA PHE A 57 6.81 -7.54 -7.27
C PHE A 57 7.57 -8.30 -6.16
N HIS A 58 7.48 -9.63 -6.14
CA HIS A 58 8.17 -10.47 -5.17
C HIS A 58 9.34 -11.26 -5.79
N ASN A 59 9.58 -11.13 -7.10
CA ASN A 59 10.65 -11.85 -7.77
C ASN A 59 11.91 -10.97 -7.90
N PRO A 60 13.01 -11.28 -7.19
CA PRO A 60 14.24 -10.48 -7.20
C PRO A 60 15.04 -10.58 -8.51
N GLU A 61 14.74 -11.54 -9.38
CA GLU A 61 15.44 -11.73 -10.67
C GLU A 61 14.92 -10.79 -11.77
N LEU A 62 13.81 -10.09 -11.52
CA LEU A 62 13.20 -9.18 -12.48
C LEU A 62 13.81 -7.77 -12.41
N ASP A 63 13.63 -7.01 -13.49
CA ASP A 63 14.10 -5.62 -13.57
C ASP A 63 13.39 -4.72 -12.53
N THR A 64 14.10 -4.46 -11.44
CA THR A 64 13.67 -3.60 -10.33
C THR A 64 13.30 -2.19 -10.80
N ILE A 65 14.05 -1.60 -11.74
CA ILE A 65 13.77 -0.25 -12.22
C ILE A 65 12.43 -0.24 -12.94
N ARG A 66 12.19 -1.23 -13.80
CA ARG A 66 10.91 -1.35 -14.51
C ARG A 66 9.74 -1.63 -13.57
N LEU A 67 9.93 -2.45 -12.54
CA LEU A 67 8.91 -2.68 -11.51
C LEU A 67 8.55 -1.41 -10.75
N ILE A 68 9.54 -0.58 -10.40
CA ILE A 68 9.29 0.73 -9.77
C ILE A 68 8.46 1.63 -10.68
N GLN A 69 8.75 1.66 -11.98
CA GLN A 69 7.98 2.45 -12.95
C GLN A 69 6.51 1.98 -13.01
N ILE A 70 6.28 0.66 -13.07
CA ILE A 70 4.95 0.07 -13.10
C ILE A 70 4.19 0.36 -11.80
N ASP A 71 4.84 0.22 -10.65
CA ASP A 71 4.27 0.54 -9.34
C ASP A 71 3.82 2.02 -9.27
N ARG A 72 4.69 2.95 -9.69
CA ARG A 72 4.38 4.38 -9.74
C ARG A 72 3.19 4.68 -10.64
N LEU A 73 3.16 4.09 -11.84
CA LEU A 73 2.04 4.21 -12.78
C LEU A 73 0.72 3.75 -12.15
N ILE A 74 0.72 2.59 -11.47
CA ILE A 74 -0.49 2.03 -10.86
C ILE A 74 -0.98 2.93 -9.72
N ARG A 75 -0.08 3.44 -8.87
CA ARG A 75 -0.44 4.39 -7.81
C ARG A 75 -1.01 5.68 -8.36
N GLU A 76 -0.41 6.23 -9.40
CA GLU A 76 -0.88 7.45 -10.04
C GLU A 76 -2.28 7.26 -10.63
N LYS A 77 -2.51 6.15 -11.35
CA LYS A 77 -3.86 5.79 -11.84
C LYS A 77 -4.86 5.68 -10.70
N ALA A 78 -4.47 5.06 -9.58
CA ALA A 78 -5.36 4.89 -8.44
C ALA A 78 -5.71 6.20 -7.73
N ILE A 79 -4.72 7.07 -7.50
CA ILE A 79 -4.91 8.36 -6.85
C ILE A 79 -5.70 9.32 -7.74
N ARG A 80 -5.40 9.34 -9.04
CA ARG A 80 -6.22 10.08 -10.02
C ARG A 80 -7.67 9.60 -10.01
N HIS A 81 -7.89 8.28 -10.02
CA HIS A 81 -9.24 7.73 -9.95
C HIS A 81 -9.98 8.13 -8.67
N LEU A 82 -9.30 8.16 -7.52
CA LEU A 82 -9.88 8.67 -6.27
C LEU A 82 -10.34 10.12 -6.43
N LYS A 83 -9.47 11.01 -6.95
CA LYS A 83 -9.79 12.42 -7.21
C LYS A 83 -10.98 12.58 -8.14
N ASP A 84 -10.94 11.92 -9.30
CA ASP A 84 -11.95 12.03 -10.36
C ASP A 84 -13.31 11.47 -9.93
N SER A 85 -13.32 10.42 -9.10
CA SER A 85 -14.55 9.81 -8.61
C SER A 85 -15.31 10.67 -7.60
N GLY A 86 -14.63 11.58 -6.89
CA GLY A 86 -15.20 12.34 -5.77
C GLY A 86 -15.64 11.48 -4.57
N ILE A 87 -15.33 10.18 -4.58
CA ILE A 87 -15.71 9.24 -3.52
C ILE A 87 -14.84 9.51 -2.30
N LYS A 88 -15.49 9.72 -1.15
CA LYS A 88 -14.81 9.82 0.15
C LYS A 88 -14.48 8.43 0.68
N THR A 89 -13.33 7.90 0.29
CA THR A 89 -12.80 6.63 0.78
C THR A 89 -11.30 6.71 1.03
N LYS A 90 -10.73 5.72 1.71
CA LYS A 90 -9.28 5.62 1.88
C LYS A 90 -8.69 4.66 0.86
N LEU A 91 -7.51 4.99 0.36
CA LEU A 91 -6.69 4.05 -0.39
C LEU A 91 -5.58 3.49 0.49
N PHE A 92 -5.42 2.17 0.45
CA PHE A 92 -4.33 1.46 1.09
C PHE A 92 -3.30 1.11 0.02
N LEU A 93 -2.08 1.62 0.19
CA LEU A 93 -1.00 1.47 -0.77
C LEU A 93 0.13 0.67 -0.12
N ASN A 94 0.38 -0.53 -0.64
CA ASN A 94 1.55 -1.34 -0.29
C ASN A 94 2.83 -0.56 -0.53
N MET A 95 3.81 -0.60 0.37
CA MET A 95 5.11 0.06 0.26
C MET A 95 6.17 -1.01 0.43
N MET A 96 6.88 -1.33 -0.66
CA MET A 96 7.97 -2.30 -0.59
C MET A 96 9.19 -1.67 0.08
N PRO A 97 9.70 -2.23 1.19
CA PRO A 97 10.81 -1.64 1.93
C PRO A 97 12.09 -1.48 1.09
N ASN A 98 12.34 -2.40 0.16
CA ASN A 98 13.49 -2.33 -0.75
C ASN A 98 13.44 -1.11 -1.69
N PHE A 99 12.27 -0.53 -1.95
CA PHE A 99 12.17 0.71 -2.72
C PHE A 99 12.42 1.93 -1.83
N LEU A 100 12.08 1.81 -0.54
CA LEU A 100 12.33 2.84 0.47
C LEU A 100 13.82 2.94 0.82
N SER A 101 14.62 1.88 0.72
CA SER A 101 16.06 2.00 0.93
C SER A 101 16.75 2.81 -0.18
N MET A 102 16.23 2.78 -1.41
CA MET A 102 16.79 3.46 -2.59
C MET A 102 16.60 4.99 -2.61
N ILE A 103 15.85 5.57 -1.67
CA ILE A 103 15.61 7.02 -1.63
C ILE A 103 16.69 7.76 -0.83
N HIS A 104 17.50 7.02 -0.06
CA HIS A 104 18.65 7.59 0.63
C HIS A 104 19.84 7.64 -0.32
N THR A 105 20.51 8.80 -0.40
CA THR A 105 21.85 8.91 -1.02
C THR A 105 22.86 9.06 0.11
N GLY A 106 23.51 7.96 0.48
CA GLY A 106 24.26 7.88 1.74
C GLY A 106 23.30 7.95 2.93
N ASP A 107 23.44 8.99 3.76
CA ASP A 107 22.59 9.25 4.93
C ASP A 107 21.57 10.38 4.71
N VAL A 108 21.54 10.96 3.51
CA VAL A 108 20.59 12.02 3.16
C VAL A 108 19.34 11.42 2.54
N LEU A 109 18.18 11.74 3.11
CA LEU A 109 16.86 11.41 2.58
C LEU A 109 16.44 12.45 1.52
N ASP A 110 16.27 12.02 0.26
CA ASP A 110 15.75 12.87 -0.80
C ASP A 110 14.23 12.76 -0.91
N LEU A 111 13.52 13.72 -0.31
CA LEU A 111 12.06 13.78 -0.30
C LEU A 111 11.45 13.84 -1.71
N LYS A 112 12.17 14.36 -2.72
CA LYS A 112 11.64 14.44 -4.10
C LYS A 112 11.48 13.05 -4.72
N ARG A 113 12.17 12.04 -4.18
CA ARG A 113 12.09 10.64 -4.63
C ARG A 113 10.90 9.90 -4.03
N LEU A 114 10.24 10.48 -3.02
CA LEU A 114 9.02 9.94 -2.42
C LEU A 114 7.81 10.22 -3.34
N HIS A 115 7.65 9.36 -4.34
CA HIS A 115 6.63 9.49 -5.37
C HIS A 115 5.22 9.75 -4.83
N VAL A 116 4.84 9.11 -3.72
CA VAL A 116 3.50 9.29 -3.14
C VAL A 116 3.25 10.71 -2.66
N LEU A 117 4.27 11.43 -2.15
CA LEU A 117 4.14 12.84 -1.76
C LEU A 117 3.85 13.71 -2.99
N ASN A 118 4.59 13.49 -4.07
CA ASN A 118 4.39 14.21 -5.33
C ASN A 118 2.97 13.99 -5.88
N LEU A 119 2.38 12.80 -5.69
CA LEU A 119 1.00 12.54 -6.09
C LEU A 119 -0.02 13.27 -5.22
N MET A 120 0.19 13.37 -3.90
CA MET A 120 -0.70 14.12 -3.02
C MET A 120 -0.77 15.59 -3.41
N GLU A 121 0.39 16.18 -3.71
CA GLU A 121 0.49 17.55 -4.22
C GLU A 121 -0.16 17.70 -5.60
N LYS A 122 0.20 16.83 -6.56
CA LYS A 122 -0.30 16.90 -7.94
C LYS A 122 -1.82 16.79 -8.06
N TYR A 123 -2.44 15.93 -7.26
CA TYR A 123 -3.88 15.65 -7.33
C TYR A 123 -4.68 16.36 -6.24
N ASP A 124 -4.04 17.15 -5.38
CA ASP A 124 -4.68 17.84 -4.26
C ASP A 124 -5.53 16.84 -3.43
N ILE A 125 -4.85 15.81 -2.93
CA ILE A 125 -5.40 14.74 -2.08
C ILE A 125 -4.76 14.88 -0.71
N SER A 126 -5.57 14.79 0.35
CA SER A 126 -5.02 14.83 1.71
C SER A 126 -4.24 13.54 1.99
N PRO A 127 -2.99 13.61 2.51
CA PRO A 127 -2.26 12.42 2.95
C PRO A 127 -3.04 11.54 3.93
N SER A 128 -3.99 12.10 4.68
CA SER A 128 -4.85 11.38 5.62
C SER A 128 -5.88 10.44 4.97
N GLU A 129 -6.12 10.59 3.67
CA GLU A 129 -6.95 9.72 2.81
C GLU A 129 -6.17 8.53 2.26
N VAL A 130 -4.85 8.50 2.45
CA VAL A 130 -3.99 7.40 2.04
C VAL A 130 -3.39 6.72 3.28
N VAL A 131 -3.47 5.39 3.28
CA VAL A 131 -2.82 4.52 4.26
C VAL A 131 -1.66 3.83 3.55
N LEU A 132 -0.45 4.02 4.07
CA LEU A 132 0.74 3.32 3.57
C LEU A 132 0.89 2.00 4.33
N GLU A 133 0.88 0.88 3.62
CA GLU A 133 1.08 -0.45 4.19
C GLU A 133 2.55 -0.85 4.01
N ILE A 134 3.31 -0.96 5.08
CA ILE A 134 4.74 -1.32 5.04
C ILE A 134 4.89 -2.74 5.59
N THR A 135 5.44 -3.66 4.81
CA THR A 135 5.71 -5.04 5.25
C THR A 135 7.06 -5.13 5.96
N GLU A 136 7.14 -5.69 7.16
CA GLU A 136 8.43 -5.81 7.89
C GLU A 136 9.36 -6.88 7.29
N ASP A 137 8.80 -8.03 6.89
CA ASP A 137 9.54 -9.26 6.55
C ASP A 137 10.46 -9.18 5.31
N LYS A 138 10.44 -8.05 4.60
CA LYS A 138 11.22 -7.84 3.37
C LYS A 138 12.29 -6.77 3.51
N PHE A 139 12.53 -6.29 4.71
CA PHE A 139 13.52 -5.25 4.91
C PHE A 139 14.85 -5.84 5.39
N ASP A 140 15.72 -6.15 4.43
CA ASP A 140 17.10 -6.59 4.69
C ASP A 140 18.05 -5.42 5.02
N GLY A 141 17.50 -4.23 5.29
CA GLY A 141 18.24 -2.96 5.42
C GLY A 141 18.40 -2.44 6.85
N ASN A 142 18.88 -1.19 6.97
CA ASN A 142 19.02 -0.50 8.26
C ASN A 142 17.66 0.00 8.79
N ILE A 143 17.17 -0.61 9.88
CA ILE A 143 15.85 -0.33 10.46
C ILE A 143 15.66 1.15 10.82
N GLU A 144 16.72 1.85 11.19
CA GLU A 144 16.70 3.28 11.51
C GLU A 144 16.35 4.12 10.27
N LYS A 145 16.84 3.72 9.09
CA LYS A 145 16.50 4.37 7.81
C LYS A 145 15.04 4.13 7.43
N LEU A 146 14.47 2.97 7.78
CA LEU A 146 13.04 2.74 7.56
C LEU A 146 12.20 3.61 8.51
N LEU A 147 12.60 3.68 9.78
CA LEU A 147 11.92 4.49 10.79
C LEU A 147 11.97 5.99 10.48
N SER A 148 13.08 6.50 9.95
CA SER A 148 13.18 7.91 9.54
C SER A 148 12.17 8.26 8.44
N ILE A 149 12.01 7.39 7.45
CA ILE A 149 11.04 7.54 6.36
C ILE A 149 9.60 7.47 6.89
N VAL A 150 9.33 6.50 7.78
CA VAL A 150 8.02 6.35 8.44
C VAL A 150 7.64 7.63 9.19
N ASN A 151 8.59 8.24 9.90
CA ASN A 151 8.35 9.50 10.61
C ASN A 151 8.06 10.65 9.66
N VAL A 152 8.81 10.76 8.55
CA VAL A 152 8.50 11.74 7.49
C VAL A 152 7.07 11.56 6.99
N PHE A 153 6.64 10.34 6.66
CA PHE A 153 5.26 10.13 6.21
C PHE A 153 4.22 10.54 7.25
N LYS A 154 4.47 10.28 8.54
CA LYS A 154 3.58 10.74 9.63
C LYS A 154 3.53 12.26 9.73
N ASP A 155 4.65 12.94 9.59
CA ASP A 155 4.74 14.40 9.66
C ASP A 155 3.95 15.07 8.52
N TYR A 156 3.91 14.43 7.35
CA TYR A 156 3.04 14.85 6.24
C TYR A 156 1.56 14.47 6.44
N GLY A 157 1.23 13.68 7.46
CA GLY A 157 -0.15 13.32 7.81
C GLY A 157 -0.65 12.00 7.21
N PHE A 158 0.23 11.16 6.66
CA PHE A 158 -0.17 9.82 6.24
C PHE A 158 -0.54 8.94 7.45
N LYS A 159 -1.46 8.02 7.20
CA LYS A 159 -1.65 6.88 8.09
C LYS A 159 -0.72 5.76 7.65
N ILE A 160 -0.18 5.03 8.61
CA ILE A 160 0.74 3.93 8.34
C ILE A 160 0.17 2.68 9.00
N ALA A 161 0.04 1.63 8.21
CA ALA A 161 -0.19 0.27 8.67
C ALA A 161 1.10 -0.52 8.48
N VAL A 162 1.45 -1.33 9.47
CA VAL A 162 2.57 -2.24 9.37
C VAL A 162 2.00 -3.65 9.19
N ASP A 163 2.28 -4.23 8.04
CA ASP A 163 1.74 -5.52 7.61
C ASP A 163 2.72 -6.63 8.02
N ASP A 164 2.32 -7.40 9.03
CA ASP A 164 2.96 -8.63 9.47
C ASP A 164 2.15 -9.77 8.83
N LEU A 165 2.82 -10.66 8.09
CA LEU A 165 2.22 -11.74 7.29
C LEU A 165 0.91 -12.29 7.90
N ARG A 166 -0.21 -12.00 7.23
CA ARG A 166 -1.56 -12.53 7.51
C ARG A 166 -2.08 -12.26 8.93
N CYS A 167 -3.08 -11.39 9.01
CA CYS A 167 -3.90 -11.19 10.22
C CYS A 167 -3.15 -10.68 11.45
N ARG A 168 -2.58 -9.48 11.37
CA ARG A 168 -2.58 -8.58 12.53
C ARG A 168 -2.31 -7.13 12.11
N ILE A 169 -3.25 -6.25 12.40
CA ILE A 169 -2.89 -4.84 12.59
C ILE A 169 -2.11 -4.79 13.89
N LEU A 170 -0.78 -4.83 13.80
CA LEU A 170 0.05 -4.43 14.91
C LEU A 170 0.05 -2.90 14.96
N GLN A 171 -0.76 -2.35 15.88
CA GLN A 171 -0.45 -1.03 16.41
C GLN A 171 0.88 -1.18 17.17
N PHE A 172 1.96 -0.60 16.64
CA PHE A 172 3.15 -0.33 17.44
C PHE A 172 2.72 0.44 18.69
N GLY A 173 2.87 -0.20 19.85
CA GLY A 173 2.30 0.30 21.09
C GLY A 173 2.73 -0.49 22.33
N LYS A 174 3.99 -0.93 22.40
CA LYS A 174 4.66 -1.20 23.69
C LYS A 174 5.84 -0.25 23.82
N ASN A 175 5.56 1.02 24.09
CA ASN A 175 6.13 1.79 25.19
C ASN A 175 5.84 3.29 25.02
N ARG A 176 5.24 3.85 26.08
CA ARG A 176 5.09 5.27 26.43
C ARG A 176 4.21 6.14 25.51
N LEU A 177 3.00 6.33 26.03
CA LEU A 177 2.12 7.48 25.83
C LEU A 177 2.86 8.81 26.07
N TYR A 178 2.80 9.71 25.09
CA TYR A 178 2.68 11.18 25.23
C TYR A 178 1.98 11.64 23.94
N SER A 179 0.90 12.44 23.89
CA SER A 179 0.08 13.14 24.88
C SER A 179 -1.35 13.33 24.33
N SER A 180 -2.30 13.50 25.25
CA SER A 180 -3.60 14.20 25.13
C SER A 180 -4.44 14.08 23.85
N GLY A 181 -5.49 13.25 23.90
CA GLY A 181 -6.63 13.32 22.96
C GLY A 181 -7.41 12.01 22.87
N HIS A 182 -8.58 11.96 23.50
CA HIS A 182 -9.46 10.80 23.67
C HIS A 182 -9.71 9.92 22.41
N ASN A 183 -9.63 8.59 22.61
CA ASN A 183 -10.37 7.50 21.94
C ASN A 183 -10.38 7.35 20.40
N LYS A 184 -9.42 7.91 19.65
CA LYS A 184 -9.29 7.59 18.22
C LYS A 184 -8.63 6.21 18.03
N GLY A 185 -9.42 5.16 17.77
CA GLY A 185 -8.90 3.85 17.31
C GLY A 185 -9.29 2.61 18.14
N ARG A 186 -10.19 2.75 19.12
CA ARG A 186 -10.70 1.63 19.93
C ARG A 186 -12.23 1.56 19.85
N TYR A 187 -12.78 0.35 19.92
CA TYR A 187 -14.21 0.07 20.10
C TYR A 187 -14.45 -0.52 21.48
N GLN A 188 -15.61 -0.29 22.09
CA GLN A 188 -15.96 -0.84 23.40
C GLN A 188 -16.72 -2.16 23.19
N ASP A 189 -16.14 -3.28 23.62
CA ASP A 189 -16.81 -4.58 23.51
C ASP A 189 -18.05 -4.69 24.42
N HIS A 190 -18.84 -5.76 24.26
CA HIS A 190 -20.04 -6.00 25.07
C HIS A 190 -19.76 -6.12 26.58
N ALA A 191 -18.50 -6.31 26.98
CA ALA A 191 -18.06 -6.34 28.38
C ALA A 191 -17.54 -4.97 28.85
N GLY A 192 -17.73 -3.90 28.07
CA GLY A 192 -17.32 -2.54 28.40
C GLY A 192 -15.82 -2.28 28.22
N LYS A 193 -15.03 -3.21 27.67
CA LYS A 193 -13.58 -3.06 27.49
C LYS A 193 -13.26 -2.46 26.12
N PHE A 194 -12.35 -1.48 26.12
CA PHE A 194 -11.86 -0.90 24.88
C PHE A 194 -10.84 -1.82 24.19
N LYS A 195 -11.19 -2.30 23.00
CA LYS A 195 -10.38 -3.14 22.12
C LYS A 195 -9.92 -2.35 20.89
N PRO A 196 -8.75 -2.67 20.32
CA PRO A 196 -8.34 -2.08 19.04
C PRO A 196 -9.30 -2.49 17.92
N LYS A 197 -9.58 -1.57 16.99
CA LYS A 197 -10.34 -1.88 15.77
C LYS A 197 -9.51 -2.83 14.89
N VAL A 198 -10.11 -3.95 14.48
CA VAL A 198 -9.50 -4.93 13.58
C VAL A 198 -10.07 -4.73 12.19
N LEU A 199 -9.21 -4.74 11.17
CA LEU A 199 -9.61 -4.65 9.77
C LEU A 199 -9.29 -5.97 9.06
N GLN A 200 -10.10 -6.32 8.09
CA GLN A 200 -9.96 -7.55 7.31
C GLN A 200 -10.02 -7.24 5.81
N LYS A 201 -9.02 -7.74 5.07
CA LYS A 201 -9.00 -7.72 3.60
C LYS A 201 -9.94 -8.81 3.10
N CYS A 202 -10.84 -8.50 2.16
CA CYS A 202 -11.75 -9.49 1.57
C CYS A 202 -11.00 -10.40 0.60
N THR A 203 -10.49 -11.56 1.04
CA THR A 203 -9.64 -12.42 0.19
C THR A 203 -10.38 -13.24 -0.86
N GLU A 204 -11.70 -13.18 -0.91
CA GLU A 204 -12.52 -13.78 -1.97
C GLU A 204 -13.70 -12.85 -2.27
N CYS A 205 -13.68 -12.22 -3.45
CA CYS A 205 -14.89 -11.75 -4.12
C CYS A 205 -14.96 -12.51 -5.44
N ASN A 206 -15.49 -13.74 -5.38
CA ASN A 206 -16.24 -14.26 -6.51
C ASN A 206 -17.57 -13.50 -6.52
N CYS A 207 -17.61 -12.40 -7.26
CA CYS A 207 -18.87 -11.84 -7.77
C CYS A 207 -18.96 -12.25 -9.24
#